data_AF-A0A7C5I8X3-F1
#
_entry.id   AF-A0A7C5I8X3-F1
#
_cell.length_a   1.000
_cell.length_b   1.000
_cell.length_c   1.000
_cell.angle_alpha   90.00
_cell.angle_beta   90.00
_cell.angle_gamma   90.00
#
_symmetry.space_group_name_H-M   'P 1'
#
loop_
_entity.id
_entity.type
_entity.pdbx_description
1 polymer ?
#
loop_
_entity_poly.entity_id
_entity_poly.type
_entity_poly.pdbx_seq_one_letter_code
_entity_poly.pdbx_strand_id
1 'polypeptide(L)' 'MSAAATPPKKTNRIGLDLSVYKGAKSTLCAGCGHNAISERIVECFYEMGIAPWHVAKFSG' A
#
# COMPACT_ATOMS: atom_id res chain seq x y z
N MET A 1 -16.92 -30.67 4.85
CA MET A 1 -16.00 -29.54 5.09
C MET A 1 -15.92 -28.72 3.81
N SER A 2 -16.74 -27.67 3.69
CA SER A 2 -16.76 -26.83 2.49
C SER A 2 -15.60 -25.84 2.56
N ALA A 3 -14.62 -25.97 1.66
CA ALA A 3 -13.49 -25.05 1.58
C ALA A 3 -14.01 -23.72 1.02
N ALA A 4 -14.13 -22.71 1.87
CA ALA A 4 -14.47 -21.36 1.44
C ALA A 4 -13.34 -20.83 0.53
N ALA A 5 -13.68 -20.53 -0.72
CA ALA A 5 -12.75 -19.93 -1.68
C ALA A 5 -12.23 -18.60 -1.13
N THR A 6 -10.92 -18.42 -1.12
CA THR A 6 -10.28 -17.17 -0.70
C THR A 6 -10.77 -16.05 -1.62
N PRO A 7 -11.29 -14.93 -1.08
CA PRO A 7 -11.74 -13.82 -1.92
C PRO A 7 -10.59 -13.34 -2.82
N PRO A 8 -10.88 -12.94 -4.06
CA PRO A 8 -9.85 -12.48 -4.97
C PRO A 8 -9.07 -11.33 -4.33
N LYS A 9 -7.74 -11.43 -4.32
CA LYS A 9 -6.89 -10.35 -3.81
C LYS A 9 -7.23 -9.08 -4.59
N LYS A 10 -7.61 -8.03 -3.88
CA LYS A 10 -7.85 -6.71 -4.47
C LYS A 10 -6.50 -6.24 -5.01
N THR A 11 -6.36 -6.33 -6.32
CA THR A 11 -5.19 -5.84 -7.06
C THR A 11 -5.56 -4.53 -7.73
N ASN A 12 -4.55 -3.71 -8.01
CA ASN A 12 -4.78 -2.47 -8.75
C ASN A 12 -4.80 -2.71 -10.26
N ARG A 13 -4.88 -1.60 -11.02
CA ARG A 13 -4.97 -1.59 -12.49
C ARG A 13 -3.79 -2.30 -13.19
N ILE A 14 -2.65 -2.46 -12.51
CA ILE A 14 -1.46 -3.15 -13.02
C ILE A 14 -1.24 -4.54 -12.37
N GLY A 15 -2.23 -5.07 -11.66
CA GLY A 15 -2.20 -6.41 -11.07
C GLY A 15 -1.36 -6.53 -9.79
N LEU A 16 -0.96 -5.42 -9.17
CA LEU A 16 -0.18 -5.42 -7.93
C LEU A 16 -1.09 -5.34 -6.70
N ASP A 17 -0.66 -6.00 -5.62
CA ASP A 17 -1.31 -5.92 -4.31
C ASP A 17 -0.87 -4.67 -3.56
N LEU A 18 -1.74 -4.13 -2.69
CA LEU A 18 -1.45 -2.92 -1.91
C LEU A 18 -0.22 -3.09 -1.00
N SER A 19 0.06 -4.30 -0.53
CA SER A 19 1.24 -4.61 0.29
C SER A 19 2.56 -4.34 -0.42
N VAL A 20 2.60 -4.41 -1.76
CA VAL A 20 3.81 -4.12 -2.56
C VAL A 20 4.19 -2.63 -2.47
N TYR A 21 3.23 -1.76 -2.21
CA TYR A 21 3.44 -0.31 -2.08
C TYR A 21 3.86 0.09 -0.66
N LYS A 22 3.69 -0.80 0.32
CA LYS A 22 3.99 -0.50 1.72
C LYS A 22 5.48 -0.64 2.01
N GLY A 23 6.01 0.31 2.78
CA GLY A 23 7.36 0.24 3.32
C GLY A 23 7.44 -0.59 4.61
N ALA A 24 8.59 -0.48 5.28
CA ALA A 24 8.80 -1.08 6.60
C ALA A 24 7.84 -0.51 7.66
N LYS A 25 7.72 -1.22 8.78
CA LYS A 25 6.87 -0.81 9.90
C LYS A 25 7.31 0.57 10.44
N SER A 26 6.34 1.45 10.62
CA SER A 26 6.57 2.79 11.17
C SER A 26 7.05 2.74 12.63
N THR A 27 7.98 3.62 12.99
CA THR A 27 8.45 3.88 14.36
C THR A 27 7.68 5.01 15.04
N LEU A 28 6.75 5.64 14.33
CA LEU A 28 5.96 6.76 14.83
C LEU A 28 4.84 6.29 15.79
N CYS A 29 4.36 7.21 16.62
CA CYS A 29 3.27 6.94 17.56
C CYS A 29 2.03 6.39 16.86
N ALA A 30 1.33 5.46 17.52
CA ALA A 30 0.06 4.94 17.04
C ALA A 30 -0.96 6.08 16.88
N GLY A 31 -1.62 6.16 15.72
CA GLY A 31 -2.58 7.22 15.41
C GLY A 31 -1.97 8.60 15.09
N CYS A 32 -0.64 8.72 14.98
CA CYS A 32 -0.01 9.98 14.56
C CYS A 32 -0.38 10.33 13.11
N GLY A 33 -0.69 11.61 12.85
CA GLY A 33 -1.06 12.10 11.52
C GLY A 33 0.02 11.87 10.45
N HIS A 34 1.29 11.72 10.83
CA HIS A 34 2.38 11.38 9.92
C HIS A 34 2.17 10.01 9.23
N ASN A 35 1.58 9.03 9.94
CA ASN A 35 1.22 7.75 9.33
C ASN A 35 0.09 7.93 8.32
N ALA A 36 -0.91 8.76 8.65
CA ALA A 36 -2.03 9.03 7.76
C ALA A 36 -1.56 9.64 6.43
N ILE A 37 -0.61 10.57 6.45
CA ILE A 37 -0.04 11.15 5.21
C ILE A 37 0.64 10.06 4.37
N SER A 38 1.50 9.24 5.00
CA SER A 38 2.20 8.17 4.27
C SER A 38 1.24 7.13 3.70
N GLU A 39 0.18 6.79 4.43
CA GLU A 39 -0.86 5.87 3.97
C GLU A 39 -1.64 6.43 2.78
N ARG A 40 -2.00 7.72 2.77
CA ARG A 40 -2.69 8.32 1.62
C ARG A 40 -1.81 8.38 0.37
N ILE A 41 -0.51 8.64 0.51
CA ILE A 41 0.42 8.58 -0.62
C ILE A 41 0.42 7.16 -1.21
N VAL A 42 0.52 6.13 -0.36
CA VAL A 42 0.50 4.73 -0.81
C VAL A 42 -0.80 4.39 -1.55
N GLU A 43 -1.95 4.79 -1.02
CA GLU A 43 -3.25 4.58 -1.65
C GLU A 43 -3.36 5.26 -3.01
N CYS A 44 -2.95 6.53 -3.13
CA CYS A 44 -3.01 7.26 -4.40
C CYS A 44 -2.16 6.57 -5.49
N PHE A 45 -0.93 6.14 -5.17
CA PHE A 45 -0.08 5.44 -6.13
C PHE A 45 -0.63 4.07 -6.52
N TYR A 46 -1.22 3.37 -5.55
CA TYR A 46 -1.91 2.11 -5.80
C TYR A 46 -3.10 2.31 -6.75
N GLU A 47 -3.96 3.29 -6.50
CA GLU A 47 -5.15 3.58 -7.32
C GLU A 47 -4.79 4.07 -8.73
N MET A 48 -3.76 4.90 -8.86
CA MET A 48 -3.24 5.35 -10.15
C MET A 48 -2.57 4.23 -10.94
N GLY A 49 -2.22 3.11 -10.32
CA GLY A 49 -1.55 2.00 -11.00
C GLY A 49 -0.08 2.31 -11.33
N ILE A 50 0.58 3.14 -10.53
CA ILE A 50 1.98 3.51 -10.76
C ILE A 50 2.89 2.40 -10.27
N ALA A 51 3.77 1.90 -11.13
CA ALA A 51 4.76 0.90 -10.74
C ALA A 51 5.70 1.45 -9.63
N PRO A 52 5.80 0.80 -8.46
CA PRO A 52 6.52 1.35 -7.30
C PRO A 52 8.04 1.49 -7.54
N TRP A 53 8.62 0.66 -8.41
CA TRP A 53 10.05 0.75 -8.79
C TRP A 53 10.38 1.92 -9.73
N HIS A 54 9.39 2.69 -10.19
CA HIS A 54 9.60 3.92 -10.96
C HIS A 54 9.52 5.18 -10.08
N VAL A 55 9.38 5.03 -8.77
CA VAL A 55 9.11 6.12 -7.83
C VAL A 55 10.13 6.08 -6.70
N ALA A 56 10.73 7.23 -6.40
CA ALA A 56 11.55 7.40 -5.21
C ALA A 56 10.84 8.36 -4.23
N LYS A 57 10.50 7.86 -3.04
CA LYS A 57 10.05 8.70 -1.93
C LYS A 57 11.27 9.10 -1.11
N PHE A 58 11.69 10.34 -1.25
CA PHE A 58 12.69 10.92 -0.35
C PHE A 58 11.99 11.42 0.91
N SER A 59 12.49 11.02 2.08
CA SER A 59 12.06 11.53 3.38
C SER A 59 13.27 11.78 4.26
N GLY A 60 13.22 12.86 5.05
CA GLY A 60 14.17 13.14 6.13
C GLY A 60 13.69 12.61 7.47
#